data_AF-A0A3S4J760-F1
#
_entry.id   AF-A0A3S4J760-F1
#
_cell.length_a   1.000
_cell.length_b   1.000
_cell.length_c   1.000
_cell.angle_alpha   90.00
_cell.angle_beta   90.00
_cell.angle_gamma   90.00
#
_symmetry.space_group_name_H-M   'P 1'
#
loop_
_entity.id
_entity.type
_entity.pdbx_description
1 polymer ?
#
loop_
_entity_poly.entity_id
_entity_poly.type
_entity_poly.pdbx_seq_one_letter_code
_entity_poly.pdbx_strand_id
1 'polypeptide(L)'
;MNTSELETLIRTILSEQLTTPAQTPAQPQGKGIFQSVSEAIDAAHQAFLRYQQCPLKTRSAIISAMRQELTPLLATLAEESANETGMGNKEDKLLKKQGCAGQHAGRRRSHHHRADRRRRHGAV
;
A
#
# COMPACT_ATOMS: atom_id res chain seq x y z
N MET A 1 15.34 47.39 -20.58
CA MET A 1 14.28 46.41 -20.28
C MET A 1 13.54 46.94 -19.06
N ASN A 2 12.25 47.26 -19.20
CA ASN A 2 11.51 47.94 -18.13
C ASN A 2 11.08 46.93 -17.08
N THR A 3 11.24 47.24 -15.79
CA THR A 3 10.88 46.35 -14.67
C THR A 3 9.39 45.95 -14.68
N SER A 4 8.52 46.83 -15.19
CA SER A 4 7.10 46.58 -15.37
C SER A 4 6.79 45.50 -16.43
N GLU A 5 7.59 45.41 -17.50
CA GLU A 5 7.45 44.36 -18.52
C GLU A 5 7.78 42.98 -17.93
N LEU A 6 8.82 42.93 -17.07
CA LEU A 6 9.24 41.71 -16.39
C LEU A 6 8.17 41.22 -15.40
N GLU A 7 7.61 42.12 -14.58
CA GLU A 7 6.52 41.76 -13.65
C GLU A 7 5.28 41.27 -14.38
N THR A 8 4.95 41.90 -15.52
CA THR A 8 3.81 41.47 -16.34
C THR A 8 4.05 40.07 -16.89
N LEU A 9 5.26 39.79 -17.41
CA LEU A 9 5.62 38.46 -17.90
C LEU A 9 5.56 37.39 -16.80
N ILE A 10 6.08 37.71 -15.61
CA ILE A 10 6.03 36.81 -14.44
C ILE A 10 4.59 36.54 -14.02
N ARG A 11 3.73 37.58 -13.97
CA ARG A 11 2.31 37.42 -13.64
C ARG A 11 1.58 36.56 -14.67
N THR A 12 1.87 36.74 -15.96
CA THR A 12 1.29 35.93 -17.03
C THR A 12 1.71 34.47 -16.92
N ILE A 13 3.01 34.20 -16.73
CA ILE A 13 3.53 32.83 -16.55
C ILE A 13 2.91 32.18 -15.31
N LEU A 14 2.88 32.88 -14.17
CA LEU A 14 2.24 32.36 -12.94
C LEU A 14 0.75 32.11 -13.14
N SER A 15 0.05 33.00 -13.85
CA SER A 15 -1.35 32.81 -14.20
C SER A 15 -1.53 31.57 -15.06
N GLU A 16 -0.77 31.39 -16.14
CA GLU A 16 -0.86 30.22 -17.02
C GLU A 16 -0.57 28.90 -16.29
N GLN A 17 0.41 28.90 -15.37
CA GLN A 17 0.71 27.74 -14.51
C GLN A 17 -0.40 27.43 -13.50
N LEU A 18 -1.16 28.44 -13.04
CA LEU A 18 -2.30 28.27 -12.13
C LEU A 18 -3.61 27.96 -12.88
N THR A 19 -3.71 28.35 -14.16
CA THR A 19 -4.92 28.20 -15.00
C THR A 19 -4.90 26.93 -15.84
N THR A 20 -3.76 26.24 -15.93
CA THR A 20 -3.78 24.84 -16.35
C THR A 20 -4.70 24.12 -15.37
N PRO A 21 -5.88 23.60 -15.78
CA PRO A 21 -6.59 22.70 -14.92
C PRO A 21 -5.63 21.51 -14.82
N ALA A 22 -4.89 21.45 -13.71
CA ALA A 22 -4.47 20.18 -13.17
C ALA A 22 -5.77 19.39 -13.18
N GLN A 23 -5.90 18.50 -14.17
CA GLN A 23 -6.96 17.51 -14.22
C GLN A 23 -6.93 16.94 -12.83
N THR A 24 -7.88 17.37 -12.00
CA THR A 24 -7.98 16.84 -10.66
C THR A 24 -8.33 15.40 -10.96
N PRO A 25 -7.40 14.45 -10.78
CA PRO A 25 -7.73 13.06 -11.02
C PRO A 25 -8.95 12.84 -10.14
N ALA A 26 -10.06 12.42 -10.76
CA ALA A 26 -11.31 12.17 -10.06
C ALA A 26 -10.94 11.48 -8.75
N GLN A 27 -11.23 12.13 -7.61
CA GLN A 27 -10.75 11.70 -6.30
C GLN A 27 -10.82 10.18 -6.23
N PRO A 28 -9.68 9.46 -6.21
CA PRO A 28 -9.70 8.00 -6.28
C PRO A 28 -10.57 7.56 -5.13
N GLN A 29 -11.66 6.85 -5.42
CA GLN A 29 -12.70 6.46 -4.47
C GLN A 29 -12.04 6.05 -3.15
N GLY A 30 -12.00 6.98 -2.17
CA GLY A 30 -10.98 7.22 -1.11
C GLY A 30 -10.05 6.12 -0.57
N LYS A 31 -9.62 5.14 -1.37
CA LYS A 31 -9.03 3.87 -0.94
C LYS A 31 -7.84 3.43 -1.79
N GLY A 32 -7.35 4.28 -2.69
CA GLY A 32 -6.21 3.96 -3.58
C GLY A 32 -6.53 2.95 -4.68
N ILE A 33 -7.80 2.87 -5.10
CA ILE A 33 -8.24 2.09 -6.26
C ILE A 33 -8.40 3.05 -7.43
N PHE A 34 -7.79 2.73 -8.57
CA PHE A 34 -7.74 3.57 -9.77
C PHE A 34 -8.25 2.79 -10.98
N GLN A 35 -8.77 3.48 -11.99
CA GLN A 35 -9.33 2.84 -13.18
C GLN A 35 -8.26 2.43 -14.20
N SER A 36 -7.11 3.10 -14.17
CA SER A 36 -5.97 2.79 -15.04
C SER A 36 -4.68 2.64 -14.24
N VAL A 37 -3.74 1.88 -14.80
CA VAL A 37 -2.43 1.66 -14.20
C VAL A 37 -1.62 2.97 -14.16
N SER A 38 -1.69 3.79 -15.20
CA SER A 38 -0.99 5.09 -15.27
C SER A 38 -1.40 6.01 -14.12
N GLU A 39 -2.70 6.11 -13.86
CA GLU A 39 -3.25 6.92 -12.76
C GLU A 39 -2.75 6.42 -11.39
N ALA A 40 -2.68 5.10 -11.20
CA ALA A 40 -2.14 4.50 -9.98
C ALA A 40 -0.65 4.83 -9.78
N ILE A 41 0.14 4.81 -10.86
CA ILE A 41 1.57 5.15 -10.82
C ILE A 41 1.76 6.62 -10.44
N ASP A 42 1.04 7.53 -11.09
CA ASP A 42 1.15 8.96 -10.83
C ASP A 42 0.75 9.30 -9.39
N ALA A 43 -0.35 8.73 -8.90
CA ALA A 43 -0.80 8.92 -7.52
C ALA A 43 0.19 8.32 -6.50
N ALA A 44 0.74 7.13 -6.76
CA ALA A 44 1.74 6.51 -5.90
C ALA A 44 3.03 7.34 -5.84
N HIS A 45 3.47 7.90 -6.97
CA HIS A 45 4.65 8.76 -7.02
C HIS A 45 4.45 10.04 -6.20
N GLN A 46 3.29 10.70 -6.34
CA GLN A 46 2.95 11.89 -5.54
C GLN A 46 2.88 11.57 -4.04
N ALA A 47 2.27 10.44 -3.66
CA ALA A 47 2.21 10.00 -2.27
C ALA A 47 3.61 9.70 -1.70
N PHE A 48 4.48 9.06 -2.49
CA PHE A 48 5.86 8.76 -2.10
C PHE A 48 6.67 10.02 -1.81
N LEU A 49 6.59 11.05 -2.67
CA LEU A 49 7.31 12.32 -2.45
C LEU A 49 6.90 12.98 -1.13
N ARG A 50 5.61 12.96 -0.78
CA ARG A 50 5.11 13.48 0.50
C ARG A 50 5.57 12.62 1.69
N TYR A 51 5.52 11.29 1.53
CA TYR A 51 5.95 10.35 2.56
C TYR A 51 7.45 10.46 2.85
N GLN A 52 8.27 10.71 1.82
CA GLN A 52 9.72 10.89 1.96
C GLN A 52 10.07 12.11 2.83
N GLN A 53 9.27 13.18 2.74
CA GLN A 53 9.45 14.40 3.54
C GLN A 53 9.00 14.23 5.00
N CYS A 54 8.29 13.14 5.33
CA CYS A 54 7.78 12.92 6.68
C CYS A 54 8.87 12.46 7.68
N PRO A 55 8.84 12.95 8.93
CA PRO A 55 9.71 12.46 9.99
C PRO A 55 9.57 10.96 10.24
N LEU A 56 10.63 10.32 10.74
CA LEU A 56 10.61 8.88 11.07
C LEU A 56 9.48 8.53 12.04
N LYS A 57 9.15 9.40 13.01
CA LYS A 57 8.04 9.20 13.95
C LYS A 57 6.70 9.05 13.22
N THR A 58 6.43 9.91 12.26
CA THR A 58 5.21 9.86 11.43
C THR A 58 5.16 8.60 10.60
N ARG A 59 6.28 8.23 9.97
CA ARG A 59 6.39 6.99 9.20
C ARG A 59 6.14 5.75 10.05
N SER A 60 6.69 5.69 11.26
CA SER A 60 6.42 4.62 12.22
C SER A 60 4.96 4.60 12.67
N ALA A 61 4.33 5.76 12.89
CA ALA A 61 2.92 5.85 13.26
C ALA A 61 2.01 5.30 12.14
N ILE A 62 2.30 5.62 10.87
CA ILE A 62 1.59 5.09 9.71
C ILE A 62 1.68 3.56 9.68
N ILE A 63 2.88 2.98 9.86
CA ILE A 63 3.07 1.52 9.88
C ILE A 63 2.31 0.87 11.04
N SER A 64 2.34 1.47 12.22
CA SER A 64 1.62 0.96 13.39
C SER A 64 0.11 0.97 13.18
N ALA A 65 -0.43 2.07 12.64
CA ALA A 65 -1.85 2.17 12.31
C ALA A 65 -2.26 1.10 11.28
N MET A 66 -1.50 0.94 10.19
CA MET A 66 -1.77 -0.11 9.19
C MET A 66 -1.82 -1.51 9.81
N ARG A 67 -0.90 -1.83 10.74
CA ARG A 67 -0.88 -3.13 11.42
C ARG A 67 -2.08 -3.32 12.35
N GLN A 68 -2.44 -2.29 13.10
CA GLN A 68 -3.59 -2.33 14.01
C GLN A 68 -4.89 -2.58 13.26
N GLU A 69 -5.11 -1.87 12.15
CA GLU A 69 -6.28 -2.05 11.29
C GLU A 69 -6.31 -3.41 10.58
N LEU A 70 -5.15 -3.93 10.17
CA LEU A 70 -5.08 -5.20 9.45
C LEU A 70 -5.27 -6.41 10.36
N THR A 71 -4.87 -6.33 11.64
CA THR A 71 -4.90 -7.43 12.60
C THR A 71 -6.26 -8.14 12.72
N PRO A 72 -7.40 -7.44 12.91
CA PRO A 72 -8.71 -8.10 12.97
C PRO A 72 -9.14 -8.73 11.63
N LEU A 73 -8.61 -8.27 10.51
CA LEU A 73 -8.98 -8.72 9.16
C LEU A 73 -8.18 -9.94 8.67
N LEU A 74 -7.12 -10.34 9.38
CA LEU A 74 -6.21 -11.40 8.91
C LEU A 74 -6.91 -12.73 8.68
N ALA A 75 -7.90 -13.08 9.51
CA ALA A 75 -8.65 -14.33 9.38
C ALA A 75 -9.54 -14.32 8.14
N THR A 76 -10.32 -13.26 7.95
CA THR A 76 -11.17 -13.06 6.78
C THR A 76 -10.34 -13.08 5.50
N LEU A 77 -9.24 -12.35 5.46
CA LEU A 77 -8.34 -12.33 4.31
C LEU A 77 -7.71 -13.69 4.02
N ALA A 78 -7.48 -14.53 5.03
CA ALA A 78 -6.94 -15.88 4.84
C ALA A 78 -7.97 -16.82 4.21
N GLU A 79 -9.22 -16.72 4.65
CA GLU A 79 -10.35 -17.46 4.08
C GLU A 79 -10.67 -17.01 2.66
N GLU A 80 -10.82 -15.71 2.41
CA GLU A 80 -11.03 -15.15 1.07
C GLU A 80 -9.93 -15.58 0.09
N SER A 81 -8.67 -15.51 0.52
CA SER A 81 -7.52 -15.96 -0.29
C SER A 81 -7.55 -17.47 -0.58
N ALA A 82 -8.14 -18.30 0.28
CA ALA A 82 -8.30 -19.74 0.01
C ALA A 82 -9.45 -19.99 -0.96
N ASN A 83 -10.58 -19.31 -0.74
CA ASN A 83 -11.79 -19.44 -1.54
C ASN A 83 -11.58 -18.96 -2.99
N GLU A 84 -10.91 -17.82 -3.17
CA GLU A 84 -10.66 -17.23 -4.49
C GLU A 84 -9.69 -18.08 -5.32
N THR A 85 -8.64 -18.61 -4.70
CA THR A 85 -7.56 -19.32 -5.43
C THR A 85 -7.74 -20.83 -5.48
N GLY A 86 -8.56 -21.41 -4.60
CA GLY A 86 -8.67 -22.87 -4.42
C GLY A 86 -7.39 -23.54 -3.90
N MET A 87 -6.37 -22.78 -3.49
CA MET A 87 -5.04 -23.30 -3.13
C MET A 87 -4.73 -23.17 -1.64
N GLY A 88 -4.22 -24.25 -1.03
CA GLY A 88 -3.75 -24.26 0.36
C GLY A 88 -4.88 -24.33 1.38
N ASN A 89 -4.54 -24.19 2.67
CA ASN A 89 -5.50 -24.16 3.77
C ASN A 89 -5.59 -22.75 4.38
N LYS A 90 -6.67 -22.47 5.11
CA LYS A 90 -6.89 -21.18 5.77
C LYS A 90 -5.91 -20.95 6.91
N GLU A 91 -5.53 -22.00 7.64
CA GLU A 91 -4.65 -21.94 8.80
C GLU A 91 -3.23 -21.51 8.43
N ASP A 92 -2.62 -22.09 7.37
CA ASP A 92 -1.28 -21.68 6.94
C ASP A 92 -1.30 -20.28 6.30
N LYS A 93 -2.41 -19.89 5.65
CA LYS A 93 -2.58 -18.52 5.13
C LYS A 93 -2.70 -17.50 6.28
N LEU A 94 -3.39 -17.84 7.36
CA LEU A 94 -3.52 -17.02 8.55
C LEU A 94 -2.17 -16.85 9.27
N LEU A 95 -1.41 -17.93 9.47
CA LEU A 95 -0.06 -17.87 10.05
C LEU A 95 0.89 -16.99 9.23
N LYS A 96 0.83 -17.09 7.89
CA LYS A 96 1.62 -16.21 7.00
C LYS A 96 1.24 -14.74 7.15
N LYS A 97 -0.06 -14.43 7.19
CA LYS A 97 -0.56 -13.06 7.33
C LYS A 97 -0.22 -12.49 8.72
N GLN A 98 -0.31 -13.28 9.78
CA GLN A 98 0.16 -12.91 11.12
C GLN A 98 1.66 -12.64 11.15
N GLY A 99 2.48 -13.47 10.48
CA GLY A 99 3.92 -13.25 10.37
C GLY A 99 4.29 -11.95 9.64
N CYS A 100 3.46 -11.49 8.70
CA CYS A 100 3.64 -10.23 7.99
C CYS A 100 3.18 -9.01 8.82
N ALA A 101 2.06 -9.13 9.52
CA ALA A 101 1.52 -8.07 10.38
C ALA A 101 2.33 -7.89 11.67
N GLY A 102 2.92 -8.98 12.17
CA GLY A 102 3.80 -8.97 13.33
C GLY A 102 5.05 -8.11 13.10
N GLN A 103 5.47 -7.39 14.15
CA GLN A 103 6.78 -6.72 14.15
C GLN A 103 7.84 -7.76 13.77
N HIS A 104 8.75 -7.40 12.86
CA HIS A 104 9.87 -8.22 12.43
C HIS A 104 10.62 -8.84 13.64
N ALA A 105 10.20 -10.01 14.10
CA ALA A 105 11.09 -10.99 14.68
C ALA A 105 11.71 -11.75 13.50
N GLY A 106 12.57 -11.05 12.76
CA GLY A 106 13.50 -11.72 11.88
C GLY A 106 14.23 -12.80 12.69
N ARG A 107 14.28 -14.02 12.15
CA ARG A 107 15.19 -15.12 12.52
C ARG A 107 14.80 -16.10 13.65
N ARG A 108 13.55 -16.54 13.83
CA ARG A 108 13.32 -17.82 14.54
C ARG A 108 12.34 -18.78 13.82
N ARG A 109 12.92 -19.48 12.84
CA ARG A 109 12.74 -20.92 12.55
C ARG A 109 11.31 -21.41 12.31
N SER A 110 10.84 -21.30 11.07
CA SER A 110 9.86 -22.24 10.50
C SER A 110 10.55 -23.59 10.20
N HIS A 111 10.98 -24.32 11.23
CA HIS A 111 11.52 -25.68 11.10
C HIS A 111 10.58 -26.78 11.60
N HIS A 112 9.34 -26.47 12.01
CA HIS A 112 8.45 -27.46 12.65
C HIS A 112 7.19 -27.87 11.87
N HIS A 113 6.91 -27.32 10.68
CA HIS A 113 5.68 -27.67 9.95
C HIS A 113 5.84 -28.48 8.66
N ARG A 114 7.06 -28.91 8.32
CA ARG A 114 7.24 -29.82 7.17
C ARG A 114 6.93 -31.29 7.50
N ALA A 115 6.74 -31.64 8.78
CA ALA A 115 6.52 -33.02 9.21
C ALA A 115 5.05 -33.49 9.08
N ASP A 116 4.07 -32.58 9.14
CA ASP A 116 2.67 -32.99 9.28
C ASP A 116 1.92 -33.17 7.93
N ARG A 117 2.38 -32.51 6.86
CA ARG A 117 1.76 -32.64 5.53
C ARG A 117 2.01 -33.99 4.84
N ARG A 118 2.95 -34.82 5.32
CA ARG A 118 3.19 -36.16 4.77
C ARG A 118 2.27 -37.24 5.37
N ARG A 119 1.55 -36.98 6.46
CA ARG A 119 0.64 -37.98 7.08
C ARG A 119 -0.80 -37.92 6.57
N ARG A 120 -1.22 -36.86 5.86
CA ARG A 120 -2.61 -36.70 5.40
C ARG A 120 -2.91 -37.17 3.97
N HIS A 121 -1.90 -37.58 3.19
CA HIS A 121 -2.08 -38.07 1.81
C HIS A 121 -1.62 -39.53 1.61
N GLY A 122 -1.62 -40.34 2.67
CA GLY A 122 -1.30 -41.76 2.59
C GLY A 122 -2.22 -42.58 3.47
N ALA A 123 -3.50 -42.69 3.07
CA ALA A 123 -4.44 -43.69 3.56
C ALA A 123 -5.59 -43.81 2.53
N VAL A 124 -5.28 -44.47 1.42
CA VAL A 124 -6.22 -45.28 0.63
C VAL A 124 -5.53 -46.63 0.45
#